data_AF-A0A838VVT4-F1
#
_entry.id   AF-A0A838VVT4-F1
#
_cell.length_a   1.000
_cell.length_b   1.000
_cell.length_c   1.000
_cell.angle_alpha   90.00
_cell.angle_beta   90.00
_cell.angle_gamma   90.00
#
_symmetry.space_group_name_H-M   'P 1'
#
loop_
_entity.id
_entity.type
_entity.pdbx_description
1 polymer ?
#
loop_
_entity_poly.entity_id
_entity_poly.type
_entity_poly.pdbx_seq_one_letter_code
_entity_poly.pdbx_strand_id
1 'polypeptide(L)' 'MKFIVIHTKARIELDSGIAYYEGKKVGLGLNLLSEVETAIGKIQQNPNLGTSYNPYSAPQLAHKQLF' A
#
# COMPACT_ATOMS: atom_id res chain seq x y z
N MET A 1 9.79 -18.68 7.59
CA MET A 1 9.30 -17.43 6.97
C MET A 1 8.66 -17.78 5.64
N LYS A 2 7.49 -17.22 5.30
CA LYS A 2 6.90 -17.42 3.97
C LYS A 2 7.58 -16.52 2.94
N PHE A 3 7.71 -17.02 1.72
CA PHE A 3 8.23 -16.22 0.61
C PHE A 3 7.20 -15.16 0.21
N ILE A 4 7.66 -13.92 -0.01
CA ILE A 4 6.82 -12.80 -0.46
C ILE A 4 6.98 -12.65 -1.96
N VAL A 5 5.86 -12.68 -2.69
CA VAL A 5 5.80 -12.37 -4.12
C VAL A 5 5.10 -11.02 -4.27
N ILE A 6 5.80 -10.03 -4.81
CA ILE A 6 5.19 -8.73 -5.14
C ILE A 6 4.75 -8.78 -6.61
N HIS A 7 3.46 -8.56 -6.84
CA HIS A 7 2.91 -8.50 -8.19
C HIS A 7 3.51 -7.32 -8.98
N THR A 8 3.82 -7.51 -10.27
CA THR A 8 4.49 -6.49 -11.11
C THR A 8 3.77 -5.15 -11.11
N LYS A 9 2.42 -5.15 -11.17
CA LYS A 9 1.64 -3.90 -11.06
C LYS A 9 1.82 -3.17 -9.72
N ALA A 10 1.91 -3.90 -8.62
CA ALA A 10 2.14 -3.30 -7.30
C ALA A 10 3.56 -2.71 -7.20
N ARG A 11 4.55 -3.32 -7.88
CA ARG A 11 5.89 -2.73 -7.99
C ARG A 11 5.88 -1.40 -8.74
N ILE A 12 5.22 -1.36 -9.91
CA ILE A 12 5.06 -0.13 -10.70
C ILE A 12 4.35 0.97 -9.89
N GLU A 13 3.30 0.59 -9.15
CA GLU A 13 2.56 1.51 -8.29
C GLU A 13 3.43 2.06 -7.16
N LEU A 14 4.22 1.20 -6.51
CA LEU A 14 5.17 1.62 -5.48
C LEU A 14 6.23 2.59 -6.04
N ASP A 15 6.83 2.26 -7.18
CA ASP A 15 7.84 3.11 -7.83
C ASP A 15 7.25 4.49 -8.19
N SER A 16 6.01 4.52 -8.69
CA SER A 16 5.28 5.75 -9.00
C SER A 16 4.96 6.57 -7.75
N GLY A 17 4.56 5.89 -6.66
CA GLY A 17 4.29 6.53 -5.37
C GLY A 17 5.55 7.17 -4.79
N ILE A 18 6.68 6.45 -4.80
CA ILE A 18 7.98 6.96 -4.34
C ILE A 18 8.34 8.24 -5.10
N ALA A 19 8.28 8.20 -6.44
CA ALA A 19 8.60 9.35 -7.29
C ALA A 19 7.67 10.55 -7.02
N TYR A 20 6.37 10.29 -6.84
CA TYR A 20 5.40 11.33 -6.52
C TYR A 20 5.72 12.03 -5.19
N TYR A 21 5.94 11.27 -4.12
CA TYR A 21 6.20 11.83 -2.79
C TYR A 21 7.55 12.53 -2.71
N GLU A 22 8.59 11.98 -3.34
CA GLU A 22 9.90 12.62 -3.41
C GLU A 22 9.81 13.98 -4.12
N GLY A 23 9.00 14.09 -5.18
CA GLY A 23 8.71 15.34 -5.85
C GLY A 23 7.93 16.37 -5.02
N LYS A 24 7.27 15.95 -3.93
CA LYS A 24 6.59 16.88 -2.99
C LYS A 24 7.53 17.46 -1.95
N LYS A 25 8.42 16.64 -1.40
CA LYS A 25 9.46 17.05 -0.47
C LYS A 25 10.54 15.98 -0.44
N VAL A 26 11.78 16.42 -0.52
CA VAL A 26 12.95 15.54 -0.43
C VAL A 26 12.87 14.66 0.81
N GLY A 27 13.07 13.36 0.61
CA GLY A 27 13.02 12.32 1.63
C GLY A 27 11.66 11.68 1.86
N LEU A 28 10.55 12.24 1.35
CA LEU A 28 9.24 11.59 1.53
C LEU A 28 9.11 10.28 0.74
N GLY A 29 9.76 10.16 -0.42
CA GLY A 29 9.78 8.90 -1.17
C GLY A 29 10.52 7.81 -0.39
N LEU A 30 11.63 8.17 0.25
CA LEU A 30 12.39 7.25 1.12
C LEU A 30 11.59 6.84 2.36
N ASN A 31 10.85 7.78 2.96
CA ASN A 31 9.96 7.46 4.08
C ASN A 31 8.88 6.44 3.68
N LEU A 32 8.24 6.65 2.52
CA LEU A 32 7.26 5.69 2.00
C LEU A 32 7.87 4.30 1.78
N LEU A 33 9.04 4.22 1.14
CA LEU A 33 9.71 2.95 0.91
C LEU A 33 9.99 2.21 2.23
N SER A 34 10.52 2.91 3.23
CA SER A 34 10.83 2.36 4.55
C SER A 34 9.58 1.81 5.27
N GLU A 35 8.47 2.54 5.20
CA GLU A 35 7.20 2.09 5.78
C GLU A 35 6.65 0.84 5.08
N VAL A 36 6.75 0.78 3.75
CA VAL A 36 6.32 -0.38 2.95
C VAL A 36 7.18 -1.61 3.24
N GLU A 37 8.50 -1.46 3.31
CA GLU A 37 9.42 -2.55 3.67
C GLU A 37 9.16 -3.06 5.08
N THR A 38 8.91 -2.15 6.02
CA THR A 38 8.51 -2.49 7.40
C THR A 38 7.20 -3.30 7.42
N ALA A 39 6.21 -2.89 6.63
CA ALA A 39 4.94 -3.61 6.52
C ALA A 39 5.13 -5.01 5.92
N ILE A 40 5.93 -5.16 4.87
CA ILE A 40 6.28 -6.44 4.26
C ILE A 40 6.94 -7.37 5.29
N GLY A 41 7.88 -6.84 6.08
CA GLY A 41 8.54 -7.60 7.15
C GLY A 41 7.54 -8.14 8.18
N LYS A 42 6.56 -7.33 8.58
CA LYS A 42 5.48 -7.77 9.50
C LYS A 42 4.60 -8.86 8.88
N ILE A 43 4.23 -8.74 7.60
CA ILE A 43 3.43 -9.74 6.88
C ILE A 43 4.21 -11.06 6.71
N GLN A 44 5.51 -10.98 6.45
CA GLN A 44 6.37 -12.16 6.32
C GLN A 44 6.45 -12.98 7.62
N GLN A 45 6.41 -12.29 8.77
CA GLN A 45 6.35 -12.90 10.10
C GLN A 45 4.95 -13.42 10.44
N ASN A 46 3.91 -12.66 10.10
CA ASN A 46 2.51 -13.02 10.32
C ASN A 46 1.67 -12.79 9.04
N PRO A 47 1.50 -13.81 8.18
CA PRO A 47 0.76 -13.65 6.91
C PRO A 47 -0.72 -13.31 7.07
N ASN A 48 -1.31 -13.55 8.24
CA ASN A 48 -2.72 -13.27 8.54
C ASN A 48 -2.91 -11.91 9.25
N LEU A 49 -1.89 -11.04 9.24
CA LEU A 49 -1.92 -9.73 9.88
C LEU A 49 -2.95 -8.77 9.24
N GLY A 50 -3.24 -8.94 7.95
CA GLY A 50 -4.21 -8.13 7.23
C GLY A 50 -5.65 -8.64 7.37
N THR A 51 -6.61 -7.77 7.09
CA THR A 51 -8.01 -8.17 6.89
C THR A 51 -8.21 -8.68 5.47
N SER A 52 -9.16 -9.60 5.27
CA SER A 52 -9.56 -9.99 3.92
C SER A 52 -10.16 -8.77 3.21
N TYR A 53 -9.49 -8.33 2.14
CA TYR A 53 -10.06 -7.32 1.26
C TYR A 53 -11.08 -7.99 0.35
N ASN A 54 -12.36 -7.72 0.57
CA ASN A 54 -13.42 -8.04 -0.39
C ASN A 54 -13.78 -6.76 -1.15
N PRO A 55 -13.43 -6.66 -2.44
CA PRO A 55 -13.72 -5.47 -3.25
C PRO A 55 -15.22 -5.17 -3.40
N TYR A 56 -16.08 -6.13 -3.03
CA TYR A 56 -17.54 -6.02 -3.08
C TYR A 56 -18.20 -5.72 -1.73
N SER A 57 -17.43 -5.53 -0.63
CA SER A 57 -18.00 -5.31 0.71
C SER A 57 -17.57 -4.02 1.40
N ALA A 58 -17.02 -3.03 0.68
CA ALA A 58 -16.82 -1.71 1.26
C ALA A 58 -18.19 -0.97 1.34
N PRO A 59 -18.56 -0.40 2.50
CA PRO A 59 -19.84 0.27 2.67
C PRO A 59 -19.91 1.55 1.85
N GLN A 60 -21.12 1.87 1.41
CA GLN A 60 -21.56 3.12 0.80
C GLN A 60 -21.09 4.34 1.63
N LEU A 61 -19.91 4.87 1.34
CA LEU A 61 -19.39 6.11 1.94
C LEU A 61 -18.67 6.94 0.87
N ALA A 62 -19.41 7.33 -0.16
CA ALA A 62 -19.30 8.62 -0.85
C ALA A 62 -20.27 8.61 -2.04
N HIS A 63 -21.49 9.13 -1.84
CA HIS A 63 -22.25 9.97 -2.78
C HIS A 63 -23.65 10.21 -2.20
N LYS A 64 -23.74 10.92 -1.07
CA LYS A 64 -24.81 11.91 -0.94
C LYS A 64 -24.29 13.17 -1.63
N GLN A 65 -24.37 13.18 -2.96
CA GLN A 65 -24.41 14.44 -3.68
C GLN A 65 -25.75 15.08 -3.31
N LEU A 66 -25.65 16.26 -2.71
CA LEU A 66 -26.71 17.25 -2.67
C LEU A 66 -27.19 17.50 -4.09
N PHE A 67 -28.41 17.08 -4.41
CA PHE A 67 -29.38 17.77 -5.26
C PHE A 67 -30.78 17.36 -4.80
#